data_AF-A0A2X3CBR6-F1
#
_entry.id   AF-A0A2X3CBR6-F1
#
_cell.length_a   1.000
_cell.length_b   1.000
_cell.length_c   1.000
_cell.angle_alpha   90.00
_cell.angle_beta   90.00
_cell.angle_gamma   90.00
#
_symmetry.space_group_name_H-M   'P 1'
#
loop_
_entity.id
_entity.type
_entity.pdbx_description
1 polymer ?
#
loop_
_entity_poly.entity_id
_entity_poly.type
_entity_poly.pdbx_seq_one_letter_code
_entity_poly.pdbx_strand_id
1 'polypeptide(L)' 'MGPSLSSLNNGRWLPSAGVGYRFEFKPRVNVRLDYGIGNGSSGFYFQVGEAF' A
#
# COMPACT_ATOMS: atom_id res chain seq x y z
N MET A 1 22.50 -27.13 -13.82
CA MET A 1 21.59 -26.32 -14.65
C MET A 1 20.97 -25.27 -13.74
N GLY A 2 21.23 -23.98 -14.00
CA GLY A 2 20.67 -22.89 -13.19
C GLY A 2 19.18 -22.68 -13.49
N PRO A 3 18.39 -22.13 -12.55
CA PRO A 3 16.97 -21.90 -12.78
C PRO A 3 16.76 -20.95 -13.97
N SER A 4 15.88 -21.33 -14.89
CA SER A 4 15.57 -20.54 -16.07
C SER A 4 14.76 -19.30 -15.69
N LEU A 5 14.95 -18.20 -16.41
CA LEU A 5 14.19 -16.95 -16.23
C LEU A 5 12.67 -17.19 -16.27
N SER A 6 12.24 -18.21 -17.03
CA SER A 6 10.86 -18.66 -17.15
C SER A 6 10.25 -19.17 -15.85
N SER A 7 11.06 -19.65 -14.89
CA SER A 7 10.58 -20.08 -13.56
C SER A 7 10.18 -18.91 -12.66
N LEU A 8 10.72 -17.71 -12.89
CA LEU A 8 10.33 -16.49 -12.15
C LEU A 8 8.97 -15.95 -12.61
N ASN A 9 8.54 -16.29 -13.83
CA ASN A 9 7.25 -15.86 -14.38
C ASN A 9 6.07 -16.78 -13.98
N ASN A 10 6.33 -17.86 -13.22
CA ASN A 10 5.35 -18.90 -12.90
C ASN A 10 4.34 -18.51 -11.78
N GLY A 11 3.82 -17.29 -11.85
CA GLY A 11 2.36 -17.15 -11.70
C GLY A 11 1.80 -16.65 -10.37
N ARG A 12 2.52 -15.88 -9.56
CA ARG A 12 1.88 -15.14 -8.45
C ARG A 12 2.33 -13.69 -8.38
N TRP A 13 1.99 -12.95 -9.42
CA TRP A 13 2.01 -11.50 -9.36
C TRP A 13 0.80 -11.02 -8.56
N LEU A 14 1.04 -10.21 -7.54
CA LEU A 14 0.01 -9.58 -6.73
C LEU A 14 0.00 -8.08 -7.06
N PRO A 15 -0.49 -7.67 -8.24
CA PRO A 15 -0.59 -6.26 -8.56
C PRO A 15 -1.53 -5.59 -7.55
N SER A 16 -1.12 -4.42 -7.08
CA SER A 16 -1.88 -3.59 -6.16
C SER A 16 -1.86 -2.14 -6.59
N ALA A 17 -3.00 -1.47 -6.51
CA ALA A 17 -3.17 -0.05 -6.74
C ALA A 17 -3.87 0.57 -5.53
N GLY A 18 -3.64 1.84 -5.27
CA GLY A 18 -4.27 2.52 -4.14
C GLY A 18 -4.28 4.02 -4.30
N VAL A 19 -5.13 4.67 -3.52
CA VAL A 19 -5.23 6.12 -3.40
C VAL A 19 -5.06 6.50 -1.95
N GLY A 20 -4.24 7.53 -1.71
CA GLY A 20 -3.94 8.05 -0.39
C GLY A 20 -4.23 9.53 -0.31
N TYR A 21 -4.83 9.96 0.80
CA TYR A 21 -4.98 11.36 1.14
C TYR A 21 -4.26 11.63 2.45
N ARG A 22 -3.32 12.59 2.42
CA ARG A 22 -2.53 13.00 3.59
C ARG A 22 -2.69 14.48 3.81
N PHE A 23 -3.10 14.85 5.01
CA PHE A 23 -3.30 16.23 5.38
C PHE A 23 -2.92 16.46 6.84
N GLU A 24 -2.51 17.69 7.13
CA GLU A 24 -2.27 18.17 8.47
C GLU A 24 -3.53 18.89 8.96
N PHE A 25 -4.20 18.36 9.97
CA PHE A 25 -5.45 18.96 10.46
C PHE A 25 -5.18 20.17 11.37
N LYS A 26 -4.10 20.09 12.14
CA LYS A 26 -3.58 21.13 13.04
C LYS A 26 -2.06 21.00 13.10
N PRO A 27 -1.32 22.07 13.48
CA PRO A 27 0.11 21.95 13.77
C PRO A 27 0.32 20.76 14.69
N ARG A 28 1.23 19.85 14.30
CA ARG A 28 1.54 18.59 14.99
C ARG A 28 0.59 17.42 14.78
N VAL A 29 -0.53 17.55 14.08
CA VAL A 29 -1.47 16.43 13.84
C VAL A 29 -1.52 16.07 12.36
N ASN A 30 -0.82 14.98 12.01
CA ASN A 30 -0.79 14.40 10.67
C ASN A 30 -1.83 13.29 10.55
N VAL A 31 -2.76 13.42 9.60
CA VAL A 31 -3.74 12.39 9.28
C VAL A 31 -3.40 11.78 7.91
N ARG A 32 -3.47 10.45 7.83
CA ARG A 32 -3.33 9.69 6.59
C ARG A 32 -4.50 8.75 6.42
N LEU A 33 -5.04 8.76 5.21
CA LEU A 33 -6.16 7.95 4.80
C LEU A 33 -5.78 7.27 3.49
N ASP A 34 -5.49 5.98 3.55
CA ASP A 34 -5.04 5.23 2.39
C ASP A 34 -6.02 4.09 2.09
N TYR A 35 -6.46 3.99 0.85
CA TYR A 35 -7.30 2.91 0.36
C TYR A 35 -6.57 2.14 -0.72
N GLY A 36 -6.27 0.87 -0.45
CA GLY A 36 -5.54 -0.01 -1.34
C GLY A 36 -6.42 -1.16 -1.84
N ILE A 37 -6.24 -1.51 -3.11
CA ILE A 37 -6.86 -2.64 -3.78
C ILE A 37 -5.75 -3.49 -4.40
N GLY A 38 -5.65 -4.74 -3.98
CA GLY A 38 -4.74 -5.75 -4.49
C GLY A 38 -5.47 -6.90 -5.19
N ASN A 39 -4.70 -7.87 -5.64
CA ASN A 39 -5.22 -9.09 -6.27
C ASN A 39 -6.12 -9.88 -5.28
N GLY A 40 -7.44 -9.68 -5.40
CA GLY A 40 -8.46 -10.33 -4.58
C GLY A 40 -8.68 -9.74 -3.18
N SER A 41 -8.06 -8.62 -2.85
CA SER A 41 -8.20 -7.99 -1.52
C SER A 41 -8.28 -6.47 -1.63
N SER A 42 -9.09 -5.84 -0.78
CA SER A 42 -9.07 -4.40 -0.59
C SER A 42 -8.94 -4.09 0.90
N GLY A 43 -8.25 -3.00 1.21
CA GLY A 43 -7.91 -2.62 2.57
C GLY A 43 -7.99 -1.12 2.74
N PHE A 44 -8.50 -0.72 3.90
CA PHE A 44 -8.56 0.68 4.32
C PHE A 44 -7.58 0.88 5.48
N TYR A 45 -6.72 1.88 5.34
CA TYR A 45 -5.72 2.25 6.33
C TYR A 45 -6.00 3.68 6.79
N PHE A 46 -6.13 3.83 8.11
CA PHE A 46 -6.28 5.12 8.75
C PHE A 46 -5.18 5.28 9.78
N GLN A 47 -4.41 6.37 9.65
CA GLN A 47 -3.29 6.66 10.54
C GLN A 47 -3.37 8.10 11.04
N VAL A 48 -3.28 8.26 12.35
CA VAL A 48 -3.18 9.57 13.00
C VAL A 48 -1.85 9.60 13.74
N GLY A 49 -1.00 10.56 13.39
CA GLY A 49 0.27 10.81 14.05
C GLY A 49 0.26 12.19 14.69
N GLU A 50 0.45 12.24 16.00
CA GLU A 50 0.76 13.48 16.72
C GLU A 50 2.29 13.59 16.84
N ALA A 51 2.88 14.65 16.30
CA ALA A 51 4.31 14.92 16.37
C ALA A 51 4.58 15.90 17.52
N PHE A 52 5.15 15.40 18.62
CA PHE A 52 5.45 16.16 19.83
C PHE A 52 6.53 17.24 19.57
#